data_AF-A0A1E9AXB1-F1
#
_entry.id   AF-A0A1E9AXB1-F1
#
_cell.length_a   1.000
_cell.length_b   1.000
_cell.length_c   1.000
_cell.angle_alpha   90.00
_cell.angle_beta   90.00
_cell.angle_gamma   90.00
#
_symmetry.space_group_name_H-M   'P 1'
#
loop_
_entity.id
_entity.type
_entity.pdbx_description
1 polymer ?
#
loop_
_entity_poly.entity_id
_entity_poly.type
_entity_poly.pdbx_seq_one_letter_code
_entity_poly.pdbx_strand_id
1 'polypeptide(L)'
;MLNFIFTIFFMGFPGIQILVIVFSILLALKRNKLNKRVYGLFFPIVITLCNIWLISIDRTELFDDVLRFQFFLISFCFPMLITAVIYHALRLSSIYSLLRWKMIVISFCYLIGLVFHLVNTMYWNEIFQGHQTVFNALLIGTSVISFLPSIYLFFVQRKVEQVPTS
;
A
#
# COMPACT_ATOMS: atom_id res chain seq x y z
N MET A 1 -20.07 17.63 19.25
CA MET A 1 -20.44 16.33 18.64
C MET A 1 -19.30 15.74 17.82
N LEU A 2 -18.68 16.52 16.91
CA LEU A 2 -17.54 16.08 16.08
C LEU A 2 -16.34 15.57 16.90
N ASN A 3 -15.96 16.29 17.97
CA ASN A 3 -14.85 15.89 18.85
C ASN A 3 -15.10 14.58 19.60
N PHE A 4 -16.34 14.29 19.97
CA PHE A 4 -16.69 13.04 20.68
C PHE A 4 -16.68 11.83 19.73
N ILE A 5 -17.16 12.03 18.50
CA ILE A 5 -17.04 11.03 17.42
C ILE A 5 -15.55 10.79 17.11
N PHE A 6 -14.76 11.85 16.98
CA PHE A 6 -13.31 11.76 16.74
C PHE A 6 -12.57 11.02 17.86
N THR A 7 -12.91 11.25 19.14
CA THR A 7 -12.33 10.54 20.28
C THR A 7 -12.73 9.07 20.37
N ILE A 8 -14.00 8.73 20.11
CA ILE A 8 -14.44 7.33 20.02
C ILE A 8 -13.75 6.63 18.84
N PHE A 9 -13.61 7.34 17.72
CA PHE A 9 -12.84 6.88 16.58
C PHE A 9 -11.39 6.61 17.01
N PHE A 10 -10.72 7.56 17.67
CA PHE A 10 -9.34 7.48 18.17
C PHE A 10 -9.07 6.26 19.08
N MET A 11 -10.01 5.93 19.98
CA MET A 11 -9.86 4.77 20.88
C MET A 11 -10.20 3.42 20.24
N GLY A 12 -11.17 3.38 19.31
CA GLY A 12 -11.52 2.15 18.59
C GLY A 12 -10.59 1.84 17.42
N PHE A 13 -9.90 2.85 16.89
CA PHE A 13 -9.17 2.75 15.64
C PHE A 13 -7.99 1.79 15.63
N PRO A 14 -6.99 1.87 16.54
CA PRO A 14 -5.79 1.01 16.50
C PRO A 14 -6.11 -0.49 16.45
N GLY A 15 -7.25 -0.90 17.01
CA GLY A 15 -7.72 -2.29 16.97
C GLY A 15 -8.04 -2.76 15.55
N ILE A 16 -8.62 -1.90 14.70
CA ILE A 16 -9.03 -2.26 13.34
C ILE A 16 -7.81 -2.54 12.46
N GLN A 17 -6.74 -1.73 12.52
CA GLN A 17 -5.54 -1.97 11.71
C GLN A 17 -4.77 -3.17 12.23
N ILE A 18 -4.68 -3.36 13.55
CA ILE A 18 -4.08 -4.59 14.11
C ILE A 18 -4.85 -5.80 13.60
N LEU A 19 -6.19 -5.76 13.61
CA LEU A 19 -7.02 -6.84 13.10
C LEU A 19 -6.81 -7.05 11.59
N VAL A 20 -6.73 -5.98 10.79
CA VAL A 20 -6.43 -6.06 9.35
C VAL A 20 -5.04 -6.65 9.08
N ILE A 21 -4.02 -6.30 9.87
CA ILE A 21 -2.67 -6.88 9.79
C ILE A 21 -2.73 -8.37 10.09
N VAL A 22 -3.30 -8.75 11.22
CA VAL A 22 -3.41 -10.14 11.67
C VAL A 22 -4.19 -10.96 10.64
N PHE A 23 -5.33 -10.47 10.18
CA PHE A 23 -6.16 -11.15 9.19
C PHE A 23 -5.43 -11.29 7.85
N SER A 24 -4.69 -10.27 7.42
CA SER A 24 -3.86 -10.33 6.21
C SER A 24 -2.76 -11.39 6.32
N ILE A 25 -2.09 -11.49 7.46
CA ILE A 25 -1.08 -12.53 7.73
C ILE A 25 -1.72 -13.93 7.70
N LEU A 26 -2.83 -14.13 8.42
CA LEU A 26 -3.55 -15.41 8.46
C LEU A 26 -4.04 -15.82 7.06
N LEU A 27 -4.58 -14.87 6.30
CA LEU A 27 -5.05 -15.09 4.93
C LEU A 27 -3.89 -15.40 3.99
N ALA A 28 -2.73 -14.74 4.18
CA ALA A 28 -1.52 -15.04 3.42
C ALA A 28 -1.04 -16.47 3.67
N LEU A 29 -0.92 -16.87 4.95
CA LEU A 29 -0.53 -18.21 5.36
C LEU A 29 -1.50 -19.28 4.85
N LYS A 30 -2.81 -19.05 4.98
CA LYS A 30 -3.85 -19.97 4.47
C LYS A 30 -3.77 -20.13 2.96
N ARG A 31 -3.65 -19.02 2.21
CA ARG A 31 -3.53 -19.08 0.74
C ARG A 31 -2.21 -19.70 0.28
N ASN A 32 -1.14 -19.56 1.05
CA ASN A 32 0.14 -20.21 0.80
C ASN A 32 0.02 -21.73 0.96
N LYS A 33 -0.61 -22.23 2.04
CA LYS A 33 -0.91 -23.66 2.21
C LYS A 33 -1.73 -24.24 1.05
N LEU A 34 -2.60 -23.43 0.45
CA LEU A 34 -3.43 -23.83 -0.69
C LEU A 34 -2.74 -23.67 -2.06
N ASN A 35 -1.45 -23.29 -2.11
CA ASN A 35 -0.69 -23.00 -3.34
C ASN A 35 -1.43 -22.09 -4.34
N LYS A 36 -2.25 -21.15 -3.86
CA LYS A 36 -2.99 -20.23 -4.72
C LYS A 36 -2.05 -19.19 -5.32
N ARG A 37 -2.27 -18.84 -6.61
CA ARG A 37 -1.50 -17.82 -7.36
C ARG A 37 -1.45 -16.46 -6.65
N VAL A 38 -0.39 -15.68 -6.90
CA VAL A 38 -0.18 -14.33 -6.35
C VAL A 38 -0.09 -13.32 -7.49
N TYR A 39 -1.10 -12.47 -7.62
CA TYR A 39 -1.15 -11.47 -8.69
C TYR A 39 -0.48 -10.14 -8.36
N GLY A 40 0.03 -9.95 -7.14
CA GLY A 40 0.65 -8.67 -6.77
C GLY A 40 -0.33 -7.50 -6.53
N LEU A 41 -1.62 -7.65 -6.84
CA LEU A 41 -2.56 -6.52 -6.92
C LEU A 41 -2.93 -5.86 -5.59
N PHE A 42 -2.63 -6.47 -4.45
CA PHE A 42 -3.08 -5.94 -3.15
C PHE A 42 -2.49 -4.56 -2.83
N PHE A 43 -1.16 -4.42 -2.91
CA PHE A 43 -0.48 -3.13 -2.74
C PHE A 43 -0.93 -2.03 -3.70
N PRO A 44 -0.99 -2.23 -5.03
CA PRO A 44 -1.45 -1.18 -5.95
C PRO A 44 -2.92 -0.79 -5.71
N ILE A 45 -3.79 -1.70 -5.28
CA ILE A 45 -5.17 -1.35 -4.90
C ILE A 45 -5.16 -0.46 -3.65
N VAL A 46 -4.40 -0.84 -2.62
CA VAL A 46 -4.33 -0.08 -1.35
C VAL A 46 -3.76 1.31 -1.58
N ILE A 47 -2.66 1.46 -2.33
CA ILE A 47 -2.07 2.78 -2.62
C ILE A 47 -3.00 3.64 -3.48
N THR A 48 -3.74 3.05 -4.43
CA THR A 48 -4.75 3.78 -5.23
C THR A 48 -5.86 4.32 -4.32
N LEU A 49 -6.38 3.49 -3.42
CA LEU A 49 -7.39 3.93 -2.45
C LEU A 49 -6.86 5.07 -1.57
N CYS A 50 -5.65 4.92 -1.03
CA CYS A 50 -5.01 5.98 -0.25
C CYS A 50 -4.89 7.29 -1.05
N ASN A 51 -4.50 7.20 -2.32
CA ASN A 51 -4.32 8.36 -3.19
C ASN A 51 -5.63 9.07 -3.52
N ILE A 52 -6.72 8.33 -3.78
CA ILE A 52 -8.06 8.92 -4.02
C ILE A 52 -8.48 9.77 -2.83
N TRP A 53 -8.31 9.25 -1.62
CA TRP A 53 -8.62 9.99 -0.39
C TRP A 53 -7.72 11.22 -0.22
N LEU A 54 -6.41 11.09 -0.48
CA LEU A 54 -5.46 12.20 -0.35
C LEU A 54 -5.69 13.33 -1.35
N ILE A 55 -6.14 13.01 -2.56
CA ILE A 55 -6.49 14.00 -3.61
C ILE A 55 -7.77 14.75 -3.23
N SER A 56 -8.71 14.08 -2.55
CA SER A 56 -9.98 14.68 -2.13
C SER A 56 -9.85 15.67 -0.96
N ILE A 57 -8.70 15.71 -0.28
CA ILE A 57 -8.45 16.62 0.84
C ILE A 57 -7.90 17.93 0.27
N ASP A 58 -8.64 19.02 0.42
CA ASP A 58 -8.13 20.37 0.17
C ASP A 58 -7.15 20.74 1.29
N ARG A 59 -5.91 21.07 0.92
CA ARG A 59 -4.83 21.39 1.87
C ARG A 59 -4.61 22.88 2.03
N THR A 60 -5.38 23.71 1.33
CA THR A 60 -5.23 25.16 1.35
C THR A 60 -6.02 25.83 2.48
N GLU A 61 -6.97 25.13 3.10
CA GLU A 61 -7.73 25.65 4.24
C GLU A 61 -7.06 25.34 5.60
N LEU A 62 -7.02 26.39 6.42
CA LEU A 62 -6.14 26.60 7.57
C LEU A 62 -6.56 25.72 8.77
N PHE A 63 -5.64 24.88 9.26
CA PHE A 63 -5.62 24.20 10.56
C PHE A 63 -6.55 22.99 10.82
N ASP A 64 -7.84 23.02 10.49
CA ASP A 64 -8.73 21.88 10.85
C ASP A 64 -8.50 20.65 9.93
N ASP A 65 -8.03 20.89 8.70
CA ASP A 65 -7.69 19.82 7.75
C ASP A 65 -6.28 19.25 7.92
N VAL A 66 -5.31 20.00 8.47
CA VAL A 66 -3.94 19.48 8.68
C VAL A 66 -3.93 18.34 9.70
N LEU A 67 -4.69 18.49 10.78
CA LEU A 67 -4.76 17.49 11.85
C LEU A 67 -5.54 16.25 11.38
N ARG A 68 -6.62 16.44 10.62
CA ARG A 68 -7.37 15.36 9.96
C ARG A 68 -6.54 14.63 8.92
N PHE A 69 -5.72 15.35 8.17
CA PHE A 69 -4.80 14.83 7.18
C PHE A 69 -3.72 13.95 7.82
N GLN A 70 -3.04 14.46 8.85
CA GLN A 70 -2.06 13.68 9.61
C GLN A 70 -2.69 12.46 10.28
N PHE A 71 -3.91 12.62 10.82
CA PHE A 71 -4.67 11.51 11.38
C PHE A 71 -4.95 10.43 10.33
N PHE A 72 -5.50 10.79 9.17
CA PHE A 72 -5.73 9.85 8.08
C PHE A 72 -4.46 9.11 7.67
N LEU A 73 -3.32 9.81 7.61
CA LEU A 73 -2.04 9.19 7.25
C LEU A 73 -1.60 8.13 8.26
N ILE A 74 -1.47 8.52 9.52
CA ILE A 74 -0.92 7.67 10.58
C ILE A 74 -1.88 6.53 10.91
N SER A 75 -3.19 6.81 10.88
CA SER A 75 -4.21 5.87 11.30
C SER A 75 -4.72 4.97 10.18
N PHE A 76 -4.63 5.36 8.91
CA PHE A 76 -5.16 4.55 7.80
C PHE A 76 -4.13 4.26 6.73
N CYS A 77 -3.57 5.31 6.14
CA CYS A 77 -2.74 5.20 4.94
C CYS A 77 -1.50 4.34 5.21
N PHE A 78 -0.73 4.67 6.26
CA PHE A 78 0.51 3.95 6.55
C PHE A 78 0.27 2.53 7.05
N PRO A 79 -0.64 2.28 8.01
CA PRO A 79 -0.91 0.91 8.44
C PRO A 79 -1.39 0.02 7.29
N MET A 80 -2.25 0.51 6.40
CA MET A 80 -2.71 -0.27 5.25
C MET A 80 -1.58 -0.56 4.24
N LEU A 81 -0.76 0.45 3.92
CA LEU A 81 0.37 0.25 3.01
C LEU A 81 1.42 -0.70 3.61
N ILE A 82 1.74 -0.57 4.90
CA ILE A 82 2.63 -1.50 5.63
C ILE A 82 2.05 -2.91 5.59
N THR A 83 0.76 -3.07 5.87
CA THR A 83 0.09 -4.38 5.78
C THR A 83 0.19 -4.97 4.39
N ALA A 84 0.02 -4.15 3.35
CA ALA A 84 0.12 -4.60 1.97
C ALA A 84 1.54 -5.07 1.59
N VAL A 85 2.57 -4.36 2.06
CA VAL A 85 3.96 -4.78 1.88
C VAL A 85 4.25 -6.09 2.62
N ILE A 86 3.83 -6.21 3.88
CA ILE A 86 4.00 -7.44 4.68
C ILE A 86 3.28 -8.63 4.04
N TYR A 87 2.02 -8.45 3.64
CA TYR A 87 1.23 -9.46 2.95
C TYR A 87 1.95 -9.97 1.71
N HIS A 88 2.47 -9.07 0.88
CA HIS A 88 3.20 -9.44 -0.32
C HIS A 88 4.50 -10.15 -0.02
N ALA A 89 5.30 -9.66 0.93
CA ALA A 89 6.56 -10.30 1.32
C ALA A 89 6.32 -11.77 1.76
N LEU A 90 5.27 -12.03 2.55
CA LEU A 90 4.89 -13.38 3.00
C LEU A 90 4.38 -14.28 1.87
N ARG A 91 3.61 -13.72 0.93
CA ARG A 91 3.09 -14.48 -0.23
C ARG A 91 4.20 -14.82 -1.23
N LEU A 92 5.09 -13.86 -1.48
CA LEU A 92 6.21 -14.01 -2.41
C LEU A 92 7.23 -15.02 -1.90
N SER A 93 7.56 -15.01 -0.60
CA SER A 93 8.54 -15.92 -0.02
C SER A 93 8.11 -17.39 -0.06
N SER A 94 6.81 -17.66 0.06
CA SER A 94 6.29 -19.03 0.15
C SER A 94 6.02 -19.73 -1.18
N ILE A 95 5.69 -18.99 -2.25
CA ILE A 95 5.22 -19.61 -3.52
C ILE A 95 6.34 -19.78 -4.54
N TYR A 96 7.37 -18.92 -4.50
CA TYR A 96 8.41 -18.89 -5.53
C TYR A 96 9.78 -19.20 -4.96
N SER A 97 10.01 -20.45 -4.56
CA SER A 97 11.34 -20.92 -4.14
C SER A 97 12.38 -20.86 -5.27
N LEU A 98 11.94 -20.95 -6.54
CA LEU A 98 12.80 -21.01 -7.73
C LEU A 98 13.26 -19.64 -8.28
N LEU A 99 12.62 -18.53 -7.89
CA LEU A 99 12.87 -17.19 -8.46
C LEU A 99 13.30 -16.15 -7.41
N ARG A 100 13.97 -16.59 -6.33
CA ARG A 100 14.28 -15.77 -5.12
C ARG A 100 14.80 -14.36 -5.42
N TRP A 101 15.77 -14.21 -6.33
CA TRP A 101 16.36 -12.92 -6.67
C TRP A 101 15.35 -11.92 -7.27
N LYS A 102 14.49 -12.38 -8.19
CA LYS A 102 13.46 -11.53 -8.80
C LYS A 102 12.39 -11.11 -7.78
N MET A 103 12.12 -11.95 -6.78
CA MET A 103 11.16 -11.66 -5.72
C MET A 103 11.68 -10.61 -4.74
N ILE A 104 12.98 -10.64 -4.43
CA ILE A 104 13.64 -9.60 -3.61
C ILE A 104 13.46 -8.24 -4.27
N VAL A 105 13.67 -8.15 -5.59
CA VAL A 105 13.47 -6.91 -6.35
C VAL A 105 12.03 -6.41 -6.26
N ILE A 106 11.03 -7.28 -6.43
CA ILE A 106 9.61 -6.90 -6.33
C ILE A 106 9.24 -6.38 -4.93
N SER A 107 9.69 -7.08 -3.88
CA SER A 107 9.49 -6.61 -2.51
C SER A 107 10.18 -5.27 -2.26
N PHE A 108 11.37 -5.07 -2.80
CA PHE A 108 12.08 -3.79 -2.71
C PHE A 108 11.33 -2.67 -3.45
N CYS A 109 10.74 -2.96 -4.61
CA CYS A 109 9.91 -1.99 -5.33
C CYS A 109 8.70 -1.54 -4.50
N TYR A 110 8.01 -2.46 -3.84
CA TYR A 110 6.89 -2.11 -2.96
C TYR A 110 7.35 -1.34 -1.72
N LEU A 111 8.50 -1.69 -1.14
CA LEU A 111 9.08 -0.97 -0.01
C LEU A 111 9.49 0.46 -0.40
N ILE A 112 10.16 0.64 -1.54
CA ILE A 112 10.49 1.96 -2.09
C ILE A 112 9.22 2.76 -2.35
N GLY A 113 8.19 2.14 -2.94
CA GLY A 113 6.90 2.78 -3.16
C GLY A 113 6.26 3.26 -1.86
N LEU A 114 6.29 2.43 -0.81
CA LEU A 114 5.81 2.80 0.53
C LEU A 114 6.60 3.98 1.11
N VAL A 115 7.93 3.91 1.11
CA VAL A 115 8.81 4.96 1.65
C VAL A 115 8.66 6.27 0.88
N PHE A 116 8.62 6.19 -0.45
CA PHE A 116 8.40 7.34 -1.31
C PHE A 116 7.05 8.00 -1.00
N HIS A 117 5.98 7.21 -0.88
CA HIS A 117 4.66 7.72 -0.52
C HIS A 117 4.66 8.39 0.86
N LEU A 118 5.24 7.74 1.87
CA LEU A 118 5.42 8.26 3.23
C LEU A 118 6.10 9.63 3.23
N VAL A 119 7.28 9.73 2.61
CA VAL A 119 8.09 10.95 2.61
C VAL A 119 7.36 12.08 1.91
N ASN A 120 6.83 11.85 0.71
CA ASN A 120 6.14 12.89 -0.06
C ASN A 120 4.89 13.41 0.65
N THR A 121 4.20 12.54 1.38
CA THR A 121 2.94 12.92 2.02
C THR A 121 3.15 13.59 3.38
N MET A 122 4.19 13.21 4.13
CA MET A 122 4.57 13.85 5.39
C MET A 122 5.24 15.21 5.18
N TYR A 123 6.14 15.31 4.20
CA TYR A 123 6.94 16.51 3.93
C TYR A 123 6.40 17.31 2.74
N TRP A 124 5.11 17.21 2.47
CA TRP A 124 4.53 17.77 1.24
C TRP A 124 4.78 19.28 1.09
N ASN A 125 4.65 20.05 2.19
CA ASN A 125 4.87 21.50 2.17
C ASN A 125 6.32 21.85 1.82
N GLU A 126 7.28 21.07 2.34
CA GLU A 126 8.72 21.28 2.12
C GLU A 126 9.13 20.88 0.70
N ILE A 127 8.57 19.78 0.19
CA ILE A 127 8.93 19.21 -1.11
C ILE A 127 8.23 19.92 -2.27
N PHE A 128 6.96 20.29 -2.11
CA PHE A 128 6.12 20.81 -3.19
C PHE A 128 5.75 22.28 -3.03
N GLN A 129 6.19 22.96 -1.97
CA GLN A 129 5.99 24.39 -1.74
C GLN A 129 4.51 24.84 -1.84
N GLY A 130 3.57 23.96 -1.50
CA GLY A 130 2.14 24.23 -1.60
C GLY A 130 1.53 24.03 -3.01
N HIS A 131 2.28 23.55 -4.00
CA HIS A 131 1.76 23.25 -5.34
C HIS A 131 0.98 21.93 -5.38
N GLN A 132 -0.32 22.00 -5.08
CA GLN A 132 -1.23 20.83 -4.98
C GLN A 132 -1.28 20.02 -6.28
N THR A 133 -1.18 20.68 -7.44
CA THR A 133 -1.17 20.04 -8.76
C THR A 133 0.01 19.09 -8.96
N VAL A 134 1.21 19.51 -8.56
CA VAL A 134 2.43 18.71 -8.67
C VAL A 134 2.34 17.49 -7.76
N PHE A 135 1.87 17.69 -6.53
CA PHE A 135 1.66 16.60 -5.58
C PHE A 135 0.61 15.59 -6.07
N ASN A 136 -0.53 16.06 -6.61
CA ASN A 136 -1.56 15.19 -7.17
C ASN A 136 -1.06 14.39 -8.38
N ALA A 137 -0.28 15.02 -9.28
CA ALA A 137 0.34 14.33 -10.40
C ALA A 137 1.28 13.20 -9.92
N LEU A 138 2.04 13.46 -8.85
CA LEU A 138 2.94 12.49 -8.24
C LEU A 138 2.19 11.34 -7.56
N LEU A 139 1.06 11.61 -6.88
CA LEU A 139 0.18 10.56 -6.36
C LEU A 139 -0.37 9.67 -7.48
N ILE A 140 -0.85 10.25 -8.57
CA ILE A 140 -1.32 9.47 -9.72
C ILE A 140 -0.17 8.62 -10.28
N GLY A 141 1.01 9.21 -10.45
CA GLY A 141 2.22 8.52 -10.92
C GLY A 141 2.61 7.33 -10.03
N THR A 142 2.63 7.50 -8.71
CA THR A 142 2.92 6.39 -7.77
C THR A 142 1.90 5.27 -7.86
N SER A 143 0.62 5.62 -8.03
CA SER A 143 -0.45 4.66 -8.25
C SER A 143 -0.18 3.81 -9.49
N VAL A 144 0.11 4.45 -10.63
CA VAL A 144 0.37 3.75 -11.90
C VAL A 144 1.63 2.87 -11.81
N ILE A 145 2.72 3.42 -11.28
CA ILE A 145 4.00 2.71 -11.14
C ILE A 145 3.86 1.50 -10.22
N SER A 146 3.02 1.59 -9.18
CA SER A 146 2.79 0.48 -8.25
C SER A 146 2.16 -0.77 -8.88
N PHE A 147 1.54 -0.66 -10.06
CA PHE A 147 1.03 -1.81 -10.82
C PHE A 147 2.12 -2.56 -11.60
N LEU A 148 3.28 -1.94 -11.88
CA LEU A 148 4.35 -2.58 -12.67
C LEU A 148 4.80 -3.94 -12.12
N PRO A 149 5.04 -4.11 -10.80
CA PRO A 149 5.45 -5.41 -10.28
C PRO A 149 4.32 -6.45 -10.37
N SER A 150 3.05 -6.03 -10.33
CA SER A 150 1.89 -6.92 -10.53
C SER A 150 1.78 -7.39 -11.98
N ILE A 151 1.95 -6.48 -12.94
CA ILE A 151 1.98 -6.80 -14.37
C ILE A 151 3.12 -7.77 -14.67
N TYR A 152 4.30 -7.53 -14.08
CA TYR A 152 5.44 -8.43 -14.20
C TYR A 152 5.11 -9.84 -13.67
N LEU A 153 4.52 -9.95 -12.48
CA LEU A 153 4.12 -11.24 -11.91
C LEU A 153 3.13 -11.99 -12.79
N PHE A 154 2.18 -11.27 -13.41
CA PHE A 154 1.21 -11.86 -14.33
C PHE A 154 1.88 -12.51 -15.55
N PHE A 155 2.83 -11.82 -16.19
CA PHE A 155 3.57 -12.37 -17.34
C PHE A 155 4.48 -13.53 -16.95
N VAL A 156 5.18 -13.44 -15.81
CA VAL A 156 6.04 -14.52 -15.32
C VAL A 156 5.21 -15.78 -15.02
N GLN A 157 4.04 -15.64 -14.39
CA GLN A 157 3.13 -16.75 -14.13
C GLN A 157 2.67 -17.43 -15.42
N ARG A 158 2.26 -16.65 -16.43
CA ARG A 158 1.89 -17.22 -17.74
C ARG A 158 3.03 -17.99 -18.40
N LYS A 159 4.27 -17.49 -18.33
CA LYS A 159 5.43 -18.17 -18.91
C LYS A 159 5.72 -19.50 -18.20
N VAL A 160 5.62 -19.54 -16.87
CA VAL A 160 5.81 -20.78 -16.10
C VAL A 160 4.75 -21.83 -16.45
N GLU A 161 3.51 -21.43 -16.73
CA GLU A 161 2.43 -22.34 -17.17
C GLU A 161 2.63 -22.90 -18.59
N GLN A 162 3.45 -22.27 -19.42
CA GLN A 162 3.69 -22.69 -20.81
C GLN A 162 4.92 -23.60 -20.97
N VAL A 163 5.73 -23.80 -19.92
CA VAL A 163 6.83 -24.76 -19.96
C VAL A 163 6.24 -26.16 -19.72
N PRO A 164 6.24 -27.07 -20.71
CA PRO A 164 5.78 -28.43 -20.50
C PRO A 164 6.69 -29.09 -19.45
N THR A 165 6.08 -29.69 -18.44
CA THR A 165 6.77 -30.61 -17.54
C THR A 165 7.18 -31.83 -18.36
N SER A 166 8.39 -31.81 -18.90
CA SER A 166 9.10 -32.96 -19.45
C SER A 166 9.62 -33.85 -18.33
#